data_AF-A0AAD9Y3W0-F1
#
_entry.id   AF-A0AAD9Y3W0-F1
#
_cell.length_a   1.000
_cell.length_b   1.000
_cell.length_c   1.000
_cell.angle_alpha   90.00
_cell.angle_beta   90.00
_cell.angle_gamma   90.00
#
_symmetry.space_group_name_H-M   'P 1'
#
loop_
_entity.id
_entity.type
_entity.pdbx_description
1 polymer ?
#
loop_
_entity_poly.entity_id
_entity_poly.type
_entity_poly.pdbx_seq_one_letter_code
_entity_poly.pdbx_strand_id
1 'polypeptide(L)'
;MDYRFNLLKLPLELRQMIYRAYLHADSGYICDAEALFTGKLRGEAKCRLTQANNEPIDMALVFTCKTVATEMLRGGLALQVNTVTFSTFYSHEFRLRARKFVMARENDLDGDRIEMMKYIGSCLQGPVYDALKDAYPVFMPVVDHLKDGNPDPSEILPPYASYGQAPSLYCEFVKFALQLAIRHYCEKFDEAMKQEFLDTFREGSPYIPAYHSLAFSKIEPWMIPTDDDFTEMTGYHGWPLELESSVNSWYLRTGDLSKYRWSAAVSAIHFLESLPPRHRAHLCNVILDEDRKAVSDPAGHGRGLIPFCQQNPLLRIERRCNLWGNVLRADEECSEPDMRNNPELTPTLLLKSDQISINVARWIMEALALEHHGMPAGSFSLLLDGDPAPGLCEDMFQKIVQRDVAWQLARDEAHRRGHLPPKTWIERNGENPWRNKMMQDTAEADLGYIYEGFPQAMRDIAEGKSIVRCNFDVGVPWDVERIVEERRGCSEQERNEDWFEHKPLFWQTVPPLPLWADCLREDVLPPDANTSAGRGGFDEWLARWDESSDSEDE
;
A
#
# COMPACT_ATOMS: atom_id res chain seq x y z
N MET A 1 -18.03 -42.63 45.53
CA MET A 1 -18.94 -41.56 45.11
C MET A 1 -18.44 -41.04 43.78
N ASP A 2 -19.16 -41.37 42.71
CA ASP A 2 -18.81 -40.96 41.34
C ASP A 2 -19.37 -39.54 41.12
N TYR A 3 -18.66 -38.51 41.61
CA TYR A 3 -19.05 -37.11 41.40
C TYR A 3 -18.82 -36.74 39.93
N ARG A 4 -19.73 -37.16 39.05
CA ARG A 4 -19.74 -36.73 37.66
C ARG A 4 -20.15 -35.27 37.60
N PHE A 5 -19.16 -34.42 37.36
CA PHE A 5 -19.37 -33.01 37.05
C PHE A 5 -20.21 -32.88 35.77
N ASN A 6 -21.29 -32.11 35.82
CA ASN A 6 -22.13 -31.85 34.66
C ASN A 6 -22.04 -30.37 34.31
N LEU A 7 -21.30 -30.06 33.24
CA LEU A 7 -21.07 -28.71 32.74
C LEU A 7 -22.38 -27.94 32.51
N LEU A 8 -23.43 -28.62 32.02
CA LEU A 8 -24.72 -28.00 31.71
C LEU A 8 -25.58 -27.69 32.95
N LYS A 9 -25.19 -28.17 34.14
CA LYS A 9 -25.83 -27.78 35.41
C LYS A 9 -25.30 -26.47 35.98
N LEU A 10 -24.17 -25.97 35.49
CA LEU A 10 -23.64 -24.67 35.90
C LEU A 10 -24.52 -23.55 35.33
N PRO A 11 -24.62 -22.39 36.00
CA PRO A 11 -25.16 -21.17 35.39
C PRO A 11 -24.45 -20.81 34.07
N LEU A 12 -25.16 -20.13 33.16
CA LEU A 12 -24.65 -19.77 31.84
C LEU A 12 -23.36 -18.94 31.95
N GLU A 13 -23.27 -18.06 32.92
CA GLU A 13 -22.12 -17.18 33.16
C GLU A 13 -20.85 -18.00 33.44
N LEU A 14 -20.95 -19.02 34.32
CA LEU A 14 -19.83 -19.91 34.61
C LEU A 14 -19.48 -20.79 33.40
N ARG A 15 -20.47 -21.24 32.63
CA ARG A 15 -20.20 -21.98 31.38
C ARG A 15 -19.46 -21.11 30.38
N GLN A 16 -19.87 -19.85 30.20
CA GLN A 16 -19.19 -18.91 29.32
C GLN A 16 -17.75 -18.65 29.78
N MET A 17 -17.48 -18.52 31.08
CA MET A 17 -16.10 -18.40 31.58
C MET A 17 -15.26 -19.63 31.23
N ILE A 18 -15.82 -20.83 31.38
CA ILE A 18 -15.15 -22.08 31.01
C ILE A 18 -14.90 -22.13 29.49
N TYR A 19 -15.88 -21.77 28.67
CA TYR A 19 -15.73 -21.75 27.21
C TYR A 19 -14.67 -20.74 26.76
N ARG A 20 -14.63 -19.55 27.38
CA ARG A 20 -13.60 -18.54 27.10
C ARG A 20 -12.21 -19.08 27.42
N ALA A 21 -12.04 -19.68 28.60
CA ALA A 21 -10.77 -20.29 29.00
C ALA A 21 -10.37 -21.46 28.09
N TYR A 22 -11.33 -22.25 27.60
CA TYR A 22 -11.09 -23.36 26.69
C TYR A 22 -10.67 -22.91 25.28
N LEU A 23 -11.27 -21.83 24.76
CA LEU A 23 -11.01 -21.32 23.42
C LEU A 23 -9.82 -20.38 23.33
N HIS A 24 -9.37 -19.83 24.47
CA HIS A 24 -8.26 -18.88 24.53
C HIS A 24 -6.93 -19.56 24.17
N ALA A 25 -6.22 -18.98 23.21
CA ALA A 25 -4.84 -19.32 22.88
C ALA A 25 -3.95 -18.12 23.24
N ASP A 26 -2.85 -18.35 23.96
CA ASP A 26 -2.00 -17.28 24.52
C ASP A 26 -1.46 -16.30 23.45
N SER A 27 -1.21 -16.81 22.24
CA SER A 27 -0.75 -16.02 21.09
C SER A 27 -1.84 -15.78 20.04
N GLY A 28 -3.11 -16.06 20.39
CA GLY A 28 -4.25 -15.94 19.49
C GLY A 28 -4.22 -16.94 18.33
N TYR A 29 -4.89 -16.57 17.25
CA TYR A 29 -5.02 -17.37 16.03
C TYR A 29 -4.24 -16.74 14.88
N ILE A 30 -3.69 -17.58 14.01
CA ILE A 30 -2.99 -17.17 12.79
C ILE A 30 -3.79 -17.65 11.59
N CYS A 31 -3.95 -16.77 10.59
CA CYS A 31 -4.54 -17.13 9.32
C CYS A 31 -3.50 -17.71 8.36
N ASP A 32 -3.77 -18.92 7.86
CA ASP A 32 -3.07 -19.50 6.72
C ASP A 32 -3.56 -18.85 5.43
N ALA A 33 -2.86 -17.78 5.01
CA ALA A 33 -3.22 -17.01 3.83
C ALA A 33 -3.13 -17.84 2.54
N GLU A 34 -2.14 -18.73 2.40
CA GLU A 34 -2.01 -19.59 1.22
C GLU A 34 -3.21 -20.52 1.08
N ALA A 35 -3.60 -21.18 2.18
CA ALA A 35 -4.78 -22.04 2.20
C ALA A 35 -6.06 -21.25 1.90
N LEU A 36 -6.18 -20.03 2.43
CA LEU A 36 -7.31 -19.15 2.17
C LEU A 36 -7.46 -18.85 0.67
N PHE A 37 -6.36 -18.51 -0.01
CA PHE A 37 -6.40 -18.11 -1.42
C PHE A 37 -6.53 -19.30 -2.37
N THR A 38 -5.78 -20.38 -2.14
CA THR A 38 -5.90 -21.62 -2.93
C THR A 38 -7.30 -22.21 -2.81
N GLY A 39 -7.89 -22.19 -1.61
CA GLY A 39 -9.25 -22.66 -1.37
C GLY A 39 -10.27 -21.91 -2.22
N LYS A 40 -10.28 -20.57 -2.19
CA LYS A 40 -11.29 -19.78 -2.90
C LYS A 40 -11.27 -20.00 -4.41
N LEU A 41 -10.10 -20.06 -5.04
CA LEU A 41 -9.99 -20.29 -6.49
C LEU A 41 -10.46 -21.68 -6.91
N ARG A 42 -10.34 -22.65 -6.02
CA ARG A 42 -10.84 -24.03 -6.23
C ARG A 42 -12.30 -24.20 -5.81
N GLY A 43 -12.99 -23.12 -5.40
CA GLY A 43 -14.35 -23.20 -4.84
C GLY A 43 -14.42 -23.88 -3.47
N GLU A 44 -13.29 -24.12 -2.81
CA GLU A 44 -13.19 -24.71 -1.48
C GLU A 44 -13.19 -23.63 -0.39
N ALA A 45 -14.24 -23.58 0.43
CA ALA A 45 -14.32 -22.65 1.57
C ALA A 45 -13.51 -23.15 2.78
N LYS A 46 -12.17 -23.20 2.66
CA LYS A 46 -11.28 -23.58 3.76
C LYS A 46 -10.29 -22.46 4.08
N CYS A 47 -10.77 -21.43 4.79
CA CYS A 47 -9.85 -20.66 5.62
C CYS A 47 -9.42 -21.55 6.80
N ARG A 48 -8.11 -21.72 6.99
CA ARG A 48 -7.58 -22.43 8.15
C ARG A 48 -6.99 -21.41 9.12
N LEU A 49 -7.74 -21.10 10.17
CA LEU A 49 -7.17 -20.51 11.36
C LEU A 49 -6.49 -21.61 12.17
N THR A 50 -5.24 -21.38 12.57
CA THR A 50 -4.49 -22.24 13.48
C THR A 50 -4.11 -21.47 14.73
N GLN A 51 -3.71 -22.18 15.78
CA GLN A 51 -3.00 -21.57 16.90
C GLN A 51 -1.60 -21.12 16.44
N ALA A 52 -0.94 -20.26 17.22
CA ALA A 52 0.37 -19.71 16.86
C ALA A 52 1.51 -20.75 16.73
N ASN A 53 1.35 -21.92 17.33
CA ASN A 53 2.24 -23.07 17.18
C ASN A 53 1.90 -23.94 15.94
N ASN A 54 1.03 -23.45 15.05
CA ASN A 54 0.46 -24.15 13.90
C ASN A 54 -0.42 -25.37 14.25
N GLU A 55 -0.84 -25.53 15.51
CA GLU A 55 -1.79 -26.57 15.87
C GLU A 55 -3.23 -26.17 15.48
N PRO A 56 -4.10 -27.14 15.17
CA PRO A 56 -5.51 -26.87 14.95
C PRO A 56 -6.16 -26.21 16.18
N ILE A 57 -7.17 -25.37 15.96
CA ILE A 57 -8.02 -24.86 17.04
C ILE A 57 -8.79 -26.03 17.63
N ASP A 58 -8.67 -26.27 18.94
CA ASP A 58 -9.40 -27.35 19.60
C ASP A 58 -10.90 -26.99 19.69
N MET A 59 -11.68 -27.68 18.85
CA MET A 59 -13.14 -27.54 18.77
C MET A 59 -13.84 -28.79 19.31
N ALA A 60 -13.14 -29.72 19.98
CA ALA A 60 -13.72 -30.96 20.47
C ALA A 60 -14.94 -30.71 21.36
N LEU A 61 -14.88 -29.70 22.24
CA LEU A 61 -15.98 -29.35 23.13
C LEU A 61 -17.26 -28.93 22.36
N VAL A 62 -17.11 -28.23 21.24
CA VAL A 62 -18.24 -27.82 20.37
C VAL A 62 -19.01 -29.03 19.85
N PHE A 63 -18.31 -30.14 19.56
CA PHE A 63 -18.92 -31.36 19.04
C PHE A 63 -19.58 -32.25 20.09
N THR A 64 -19.45 -31.92 21.39
CA THR A 64 -20.00 -32.76 22.47
C THR A 64 -21.53 -32.71 22.56
N CYS A 65 -22.16 -31.53 22.39
CA CYS A 65 -23.62 -31.42 22.31
C CYS A 65 -24.10 -30.10 21.67
N LYS A 66 -25.36 -30.09 21.20
CA LYS A 66 -25.97 -28.94 20.51
C LYS A 66 -26.02 -27.67 21.37
N THR A 67 -26.22 -27.80 22.68
CA THR A 67 -26.27 -26.64 23.60
C THR A 67 -24.90 -25.96 23.67
N VAL A 68 -23.85 -26.74 23.88
CA VAL A 68 -22.46 -26.24 23.89
C VAL A 68 -22.10 -25.62 22.54
N ALA A 69 -22.42 -26.30 21.44
CA ALA A 69 -22.21 -25.76 20.09
C ALA A 69 -22.93 -24.42 19.89
N THR A 70 -24.18 -24.32 20.35
CA THR A 70 -24.98 -23.09 20.25
C THR A 70 -24.35 -21.97 21.08
N GLU A 71 -23.98 -22.25 22.32
CA GLU A 71 -23.40 -21.26 23.24
C GLU A 71 -22.02 -20.76 22.77
N MET A 72 -21.18 -21.65 22.22
CA MET A 72 -19.85 -21.31 21.74
C MET A 72 -19.85 -20.68 20.34
N LEU A 73 -20.62 -21.22 19.39
CA LEU A 73 -20.61 -20.77 17.98
C LEU A 73 -21.52 -19.59 17.70
N ARG A 74 -22.74 -19.53 18.26
CA ARG A 74 -23.67 -18.41 17.96
C ARG A 74 -23.21 -17.08 18.54
N GLY A 75 -22.41 -17.11 19.60
CA GLY A 75 -21.74 -15.92 20.14
C GLY A 75 -20.41 -15.61 19.47
N GLY A 76 -19.95 -16.42 18.51
CA GLY A 76 -18.62 -16.28 17.90
C GLY A 76 -17.49 -16.21 18.92
N LEU A 77 -17.60 -16.97 20.02
CA LEU A 77 -16.80 -16.76 21.22
C LEU A 77 -15.29 -16.89 20.95
N ALA A 78 -14.90 -17.78 20.05
CA ALA A 78 -13.51 -17.99 19.64
C ALA A 78 -12.88 -16.72 19.02
N LEU A 79 -13.65 -15.97 18.23
CA LEU A 79 -13.19 -14.72 17.59
C LEU A 79 -13.26 -13.52 18.54
N GLN A 80 -14.08 -13.59 19.59
CA GLN A 80 -14.16 -12.54 20.61
C GLN A 80 -12.97 -12.58 21.56
N VAL A 81 -12.51 -13.79 21.93
CA VAL A 81 -11.47 -13.96 22.95
C VAL A 81 -10.06 -14.03 22.39
N ASN A 82 -9.91 -14.28 21.09
CA ASN A 82 -8.60 -14.38 20.45
C ASN A 82 -8.39 -13.27 19.44
N THR A 83 -7.18 -12.73 19.45
CA THR A 83 -6.67 -11.91 18.35
C THR A 83 -6.40 -12.78 17.14
N VAL A 84 -6.76 -12.31 15.95
CA VAL A 84 -6.44 -13.00 14.68
C VAL A 84 -5.33 -12.25 13.97
N THR A 85 -4.23 -12.94 13.71
CA THR A 85 -3.03 -12.40 13.05
C THR A 85 -2.98 -12.84 11.60
N PHE A 86 -2.70 -11.90 10.72
CA PHE A 86 -2.43 -12.11 9.30
C PHE A 86 -1.01 -11.63 9.01
N SER A 87 -0.29 -12.31 8.14
CA SER A 87 1.06 -11.91 7.73
C SER A 87 1.14 -11.71 6.22
N THR A 88 2.17 -11.00 5.76
CA THR A 88 2.49 -10.93 4.33
C THR A 88 2.69 -12.33 3.77
N PHE A 89 2.15 -12.57 2.58
CA PHE A 89 2.08 -13.89 1.99
C PHE A 89 2.72 -13.94 0.60
N TYR A 90 3.53 -14.99 0.38
CA TYR A 90 4.09 -15.36 -0.90
C TYR A 90 3.63 -16.77 -1.28
N SER A 91 3.25 -16.96 -2.54
CA SER A 91 3.12 -18.30 -3.13
C SER A 91 3.67 -18.31 -4.53
N HIS A 92 4.34 -19.41 -4.87
CA HIS A 92 4.87 -19.62 -6.22
C HIS A 92 3.75 -19.68 -7.26
N GLU A 93 2.59 -20.26 -6.90
CA GLU A 93 1.40 -20.34 -7.76
C GLU A 93 0.84 -18.94 -8.06
N PHE A 94 0.82 -18.06 -7.07
CA PHE A 94 0.24 -16.71 -7.21
C PHE A 94 1.23 -15.60 -7.58
N ARG A 95 2.53 -15.90 -7.64
CA ARG A 95 3.57 -14.92 -7.94
C ARG A 95 3.32 -14.16 -9.25
N LEU A 96 3.01 -14.89 -10.32
CA LEU A 96 2.77 -14.29 -11.63
C LEU A 96 1.48 -13.46 -11.64
N ARG A 97 0.46 -13.87 -10.88
CA ARG A 97 -0.78 -13.11 -10.72
C ARG A 97 -0.51 -11.78 -9.99
N ALA A 98 0.23 -11.81 -8.89
CA ALA A 98 0.62 -10.61 -8.16
C ALA A 98 1.47 -9.66 -9.01
N ARG A 99 2.39 -10.19 -9.81
CA ARG A 99 3.18 -9.41 -10.79
C ARG A 99 2.28 -8.73 -11.82
N LYS A 100 1.41 -9.51 -12.50
CA LYS A 100 0.50 -8.96 -13.51
C LYS A 100 -0.38 -7.87 -12.92
N PHE A 101 -0.87 -8.08 -11.70
CA PHE A 101 -1.72 -7.12 -11.01
C PHE A 101 -1.01 -5.79 -10.75
N VAL A 102 0.20 -5.82 -10.18
CA VAL A 102 0.92 -4.57 -9.88
C VAL A 102 1.25 -3.78 -11.14
N MET A 103 1.65 -4.47 -12.22
CA MET A 103 1.94 -3.82 -13.50
C MET A 103 0.67 -3.20 -14.11
N ALA A 104 -0.41 -3.98 -14.22
CA ALA A 104 -1.68 -3.54 -14.79
C ALA A 104 -2.40 -2.47 -13.94
N ARG A 105 -2.03 -2.34 -12.66
CA ARG A 105 -2.60 -1.33 -11.79
C ARG A 105 -1.77 -0.05 -11.78
N GLU A 106 -0.49 -0.16 -11.48
CA GLU A 106 0.37 1.01 -11.27
C GLU A 106 0.63 1.75 -12.58
N ASN A 107 0.98 1.04 -13.66
CA ASN A 107 1.31 1.68 -14.94
C ASN A 107 0.05 2.03 -15.74
N ASP A 108 -0.89 1.10 -15.75
CA ASP A 108 -2.00 1.05 -16.68
C ASP A 108 -3.20 1.81 -16.11
N LEU A 109 -3.73 1.41 -14.94
CA LEU A 109 -4.92 2.04 -14.37
C LEU A 109 -4.66 3.40 -13.69
N ASP A 110 -3.76 3.42 -12.71
CA ASP A 110 -3.50 4.61 -11.90
C ASP A 110 -2.69 5.64 -12.72
N GLY A 111 -1.74 5.18 -13.54
CA GLY A 111 -1.02 6.00 -14.51
C GLY A 111 -1.95 6.70 -15.51
N ASP A 112 -2.79 5.96 -16.24
CA ASP A 112 -3.69 6.56 -17.24
C ASP A 112 -4.66 7.56 -16.60
N ARG A 113 -5.19 7.28 -15.39
CA ARG A 113 -6.05 8.24 -14.69
C ARG A 113 -5.35 9.56 -14.40
N ILE A 114 -4.09 9.51 -13.99
CA ILE A 114 -3.31 10.72 -13.70
C ILE A 114 -3.00 11.47 -14.99
N GLU A 115 -2.72 10.76 -16.09
CA GLU A 115 -2.55 11.39 -17.40
C GLU A 115 -3.83 12.06 -17.90
N MET A 116 -4.98 11.37 -17.80
CA MET A 116 -6.29 11.93 -18.14
C MET A 116 -6.59 13.23 -17.38
N MET A 117 -6.16 13.33 -16.12
CA MET A 117 -6.37 14.52 -15.28
C MET A 117 -5.81 15.79 -15.92
N LYS A 118 -4.71 15.70 -16.68
CA LYS A 118 -4.04 16.84 -17.34
C LYS A 118 -4.93 17.50 -18.40
N TYR A 119 -5.79 16.72 -19.04
CA TYR A 119 -6.58 17.17 -20.19
C TYR A 119 -7.99 17.66 -19.81
N ILE A 120 -8.47 17.35 -18.62
CA ILE A 120 -9.86 17.69 -18.23
C ILE A 120 -10.04 19.12 -17.72
N GLY A 121 -9.05 20.02 -17.85
CA GLY A 121 -9.13 21.40 -17.37
C GLY A 121 -10.41 22.14 -17.79
N SER A 122 -10.86 21.94 -19.04
CA SER A 122 -12.11 22.53 -19.56
C SER A 122 -13.39 22.02 -18.87
N CYS A 123 -13.31 20.91 -18.13
CA CYS A 123 -14.39 20.31 -17.34
C CYS A 123 -14.36 20.74 -15.86
N LEU A 124 -13.27 21.35 -15.38
CA LEU A 124 -13.07 21.74 -13.98
C LEU A 124 -13.79 23.06 -13.62
N GLN A 125 -15.09 23.12 -13.88
CA GLN A 125 -15.90 24.33 -13.70
C GLN A 125 -17.32 23.99 -13.21
N GLY A 126 -18.04 25.02 -12.75
CA GLY A 126 -19.42 24.90 -12.31
C GLY A 126 -19.62 23.80 -11.26
N PRO A 127 -20.56 22.86 -11.45
CA PRO A 127 -20.85 21.80 -10.48
C PRO A 127 -19.64 20.91 -10.13
N VAL A 128 -18.72 20.70 -11.08
CA VAL A 128 -17.52 19.89 -10.84
C VAL A 128 -16.57 20.62 -9.89
N TYR A 129 -16.36 21.91 -10.12
CA TYR A 129 -15.52 22.75 -9.26
C TYR A 129 -16.05 22.82 -7.83
N ASP A 130 -17.36 23.06 -7.67
CA ASP A 130 -17.99 23.17 -6.35
C ASP A 130 -17.88 21.84 -5.58
N ALA A 131 -18.15 20.72 -6.25
CA ALA A 131 -18.03 19.40 -5.63
C ALA A 131 -16.58 19.04 -5.24
N LEU A 132 -15.59 19.40 -6.07
CA LEU A 132 -14.18 19.19 -5.74
C LEU A 132 -13.73 20.07 -4.58
N LYS A 133 -14.20 21.32 -4.52
CA LYS A 133 -13.90 22.24 -3.42
C LYS A 133 -14.45 21.75 -2.09
N ASP A 134 -15.64 21.18 -2.09
CA ASP A 134 -16.27 20.66 -0.88
C ASP A 134 -15.60 19.36 -0.40
N ALA A 135 -15.24 18.46 -1.33
CA ALA A 135 -14.67 17.15 -1.00
C ALA A 135 -13.15 17.19 -0.72
N TYR A 136 -12.40 17.94 -1.53
CA TYR A 136 -10.94 17.94 -1.54
C TYR A 136 -10.36 19.37 -1.63
N PRO A 137 -10.63 20.24 -0.63
CA PRO A 137 -10.20 21.64 -0.65
C PRO A 137 -8.67 21.80 -0.78
N VAL A 138 -7.89 20.82 -0.30
CA VAL A 138 -6.42 20.83 -0.36
C VAL A 138 -5.87 20.80 -1.79
N PHE A 139 -6.59 20.22 -2.74
CA PHE A 139 -6.16 20.12 -4.14
C PHE A 139 -6.74 21.23 -5.03
N MET A 140 -7.46 22.20 -4.47
CA MET A 140 -7.99 23.31 -5.25
C MET A 140 -6.93 24.14 -5.99
N PRO A 141 -5.71 24.35 -5.48
CA PRO A 141 -4.66 24.97 -6.29
C PRO A 141 -4.40 24.23 -7.60
N VAL A 142 -4.43 22.89 -7.60
CA VAL A 142 -4.29 22.05 -8.80
C VAL A 142 -5.46 22.28 -9.75
N VAL A 143 -6.69 22.31 -9.21
CA VAL A 143 -7.92 22.54 -10.00
C VAL A 143 -7.91 23.92 -10.65
N ASP A 144 -7.58 24.97 -9.88
CA ASP A 144 -7.51 26.35 -10.36
C ASP A 144 -6.47 26.48 -11.47
N HIS A 145 -5.31 25.84 -11.31
CA HIS A 145 -4.24 25.87 -12.29
C HIS A 145 -4.59 25.15 -13.60
N LEU A 146 -5.22 23.97 -13.53
CA LEU A 146 -5.67 23.23 -14.72
C LEU A 146 -6.84 23.92 -15.46
N LYS A 147 -7.74 24.59 -14.72
CA LYS A 147 -8.95 25.21 -15.29
C LYS A 147 -8.67 26.38 -16.21
N ASP A 148 -7.63 27.17 -15.93
CA ASP A 148 -7.32 28.40 -16.67
C ASP A 148 -6.68 28.14 -18.05
N GLY A 149 -6.60 26.88 -18.48
CA GLY A 149 -6.29 26.50 -19.86
C GLY A 149 -4.83 26.73 -20.26
N ASN A 150 -3.94 26.90 -19.28
CA ASN A 150 -2.51 27.00 -19.50
C ASN A 150 -1.82 25.96 -18.64
N PRO A 151 -1.42 24.85 -19.27
CA PRO A 151 -0.07 24.41 -18.96
C PRO A 151 0.62 23.71 -20.12
N ASP A 152 1.94 23.83 -20.15
CA ASP A 152 2.73 22.71 -20.59
C ASP A 152 2.39 21.51 -19.67
N PRO A 153 1.77 20.42 -20.18
CA PRO A 153 1.42 19.26 -19.37
C PRO A 153 2.63 18.61 -18.68
N SER A 154 3.85 18.94 -19.12
CA SER A 154 5.10 18.52 -18.50
C SER A 154 5.48 19.30 -17.22
N GLU A 155 4.93 20.51 -17.03
CA GLU A 155 5.21 21.37 -15.86
C GLU A 155 4.31 21.08 -14.65
N ILE A 156 3.12 20.49 -14.83
CA ILE A 156 2.16 20.35 -13.73
C ILE A 156 2.36 19.10 -12.90
N LEU A 157 2.68 17.95 -13.51
CA LEU A 157 2.60 16.66 -12.81
C LEU A 157 3.52 15.60 -13.41
N PRO A 158 4.53 15.12 -12.67
CA PRO A 158 4.92 13.73 -12.84
C PRO A 158 3.79 12.82 -12.32
N PRO A 159 3.62 11.60 -12.88
CA PRO A 159 2.56 10.64 -12.54
C PRO A 159 2.58 10.12 -11.10
N TYR A 160 3.33 10.76 -10.20
CA TYR A 160 3.54 10.37 -8.81
C TYR A 160 3.51 11.56 -7.82
N ALA A 161 3.21 12.78 -8.27
CA ALA A 161 3.14 13.91 -7.35
C ALA A 161 1.82 13.87 -6.57
N SER A 162 1.90 13.46 -5.31
CA SER A 162 0.76 13.46 -4.38
C SER A 162 0.49 14.84 -3.76
N TYR A 163 1.15 15.88 -4.25
CA TYR A 163 1.09 17.26 -3.75
C TYR A 163 1.24 17.38 -2.24
N GLY A 164 2.22 16.66 -1.68
CA GLY A 164 2.46 16.67 -0.25
C GLY A 164 1.42 15.97 0.60
N GLN A 165 0.43 15.32 -0.02
CA GLN A 165 -0.59 14.52 0.64
C GLN A 165 -0.27 13.03 0.53
N ALA A 166 -1.01 12.19 1.25
CA ALA A 166 -0.94 10.74 1.07
C ALA A 166 -1.27 10.36 -0.40
N PRO A 167 -0.49 9.48 -1.05
CA PRO A 167 -0.76 9.03 -2.42
C PRO A 167 -2.20 8.57 -2.65
N SER A 168 -2.79 7.83 -1.71
CA SER A 168 -4.18 7.37 -1.81
C SER A 168 -5.19 8.51 -1.93
N LEU A 169 -4.96 9.61 -1.20
CA LEU A 169 -5.85 10.76 -1.18
C LEU A 169 -5.84 11.46 -2.54
N TYR A 170 -4.67 11.58 -3.16
CA TYR A 170 -4.54 12.13 -4.50
C TYR A 170 -5.20 11.23 -5.56
N CYS A 171 -4.97 9.91 -5.51
CA CYS A 171 -5.61 8.97 -6.43
C CYS A 171 -7.15 9.00 -6.33
N GLU A 172 -7.70 9.12 -5.11
CA GLU A 172 -9.15 9.28 -4.92
C GLU A 172 -9.67 10.61 -5.47
N PHE A 173 -8.95 11.71 -5.25
CA PHE A 173 -9.27 13.01 -5.82
C PHE A 173 -9.33 12.95 -7.35
N VAL A 174 -8.31 12.37 -8.00
CA VAL A 174 -8.25 12.20 -9.46
C VAL A 174 -9.44 11.37 -9.94
N LYS A 175 -9.68 10.20 -9.34
CA LYS A 175 -10.82 9.33 -9.67
C LYS A 175 -12.15 10.09 -9.55
N PHE A 176 -12.33 10.86 -8.48
CA PHE A 176 -13.55 11.64 -8.25
C PHE A 176 -13.71 12.77 -9.28
N ALA A 177 -12.64 13.50 -9.60
CA ALA A 177 -12.65 14.56 -10.60
C ALA A 177 -13.02 14.04 -12.00
N LEU A 178 -12.43 12.93 -12.43
CA LEU A 178 -12.73 12.28 -13.72
C LEU A 178 -14.21 11.84 -13.78
N GLN A 179 -14.72 11.21 -12.73
CA GLN A 179 -16.12 10.76 -12.67
C GLN A 179 -17.10 11.95 -12.73
N LEU A 180 -16.79 13.06 -12.05
CA LEU A 180 -17.59 14.27 -12.12
C LEU A 180 -17.54 14.92 -13.50
N ALA A 181 -16.36 15.01 -14.11
CA ALA A 181 -16.18 15.53 -15.46
C ALA A 181 -17.02 14.74 -16.48
N ILE A 182 -16.99 13.41 -16.43
CA ILE A 182 -17.82 12.55 -17.29
C ILE A 182 -19.31 12.79 -17.03
N ARG A 183 -19.75 12.82 -15.76
CA ARG A 183 -21.17 12.96 -15.40
C ARG A 183 -21.77 14.30 -15.82
N HIS A 184 -21.01 15.40 -15.70
CA HIS A 184 -21.52 16.75 -15.94
C HIS A 184 -21.15 17.32 -17.31
N TYR A 185 -20.06 16.83 -17.92
CA TYR A 185 -19.47 17.38 -19.13
C TYR A 185 -19.00 16.30 -20.12
N CYS A 186 -19.70 15.16 -20.23
CA CYS A 186 -19.34 14.03 -21.10
C CYS A 186 -18.80 14.42 -22.48
N GLU A 187 -19.50 15.27 -23.23
CA GLU A 187 -19.06 15.67 -24.59
C GLU A 187 -17.74 16.46 -24.58
N LYS A 188 -17.54 17.35 -23.60
CA LYS A 188 -16.28 18.10 -23.46
C LYS A 188 -15.15 17.19 -23.00
N PHE A 189 -15.46 16.26 -22.11
CA PHE A 189 -14.52 15.24 -21.64
C PHE A 189 -14.05 14.39 -22.83
N ASP A 190 -14.98 13.84 -23.63
CA ASP A 190 -14.65 13.04 -24.80
C ASP A 190 -13.81 13.82 -25.83
N GLU A 191 -14.10 15.12 -26.01
CA GLU A 191 -13.30 15.97 -26.89
C GLU A 191 -11.89 16.24 -26.33
N ALA A 192 -11.74 16.41 -25.02
CA ALA A 192 -10.44 16.57 -24.38
C ALA A 192 -9.58 15.29 -24.52
N MET A 193 -10.17 14.11 -24.30
CA MET A 193 -9.47 12.83 -24.47
C MET A 193 -9.09 12.54 -25.93
N LYS A 194 -9.83 13.08 -26.92
CA LYS A 194 -9.39 13.04 -28.32
C LYS A 194 -8.15 13.88 -28.57
N GLN A 195 -7.99 15.01 -27.87
CA GLN A 195 -6.79 15.85 -28.00
C GLN A 195 -5.57 15.12 -27.41
N GLU A 196 -5.72 14.51 -26.23
CA GLU A 196 -4.71 13.60 -25.65
C GLU A 196 -4.28 12.54 -26.68
N PHE A 197 -5.24 11.84 -27.28
CA PHE A 197 -4.98 10.83 -28.31
C PHE A 197 -4.17 11.36 -29.49
N LEU A 198 -4.44 12.58 -29.96
CA LEU A 198 -3.68 13.20 -31.05
C LEU A 198 -2.23 13.49 -30.67
N ASP A 199 -1.97 13.80 -29.40
CA ASP A 199 -0.62 14.02 -28.89
C ASP A 199 0.13 12.70 -28.71
N THR A 200 -0.50 11.67 -28.13
CA THR A 200 0.09 10.32 -27.96
C THR A 200 0.37 9.62 -29.30
N PHE A 201 -0.44 9.86 -30.34
CA PHE A 201 -0.20 9.32 -31.68
C PHE A 201 1.06 9.92 -32.34
N ARG A 202 1.42 11.17 -32.03
CA ARG A 202 2.68 11.78 -32.50
C ARG A 202 3.90 11.09 -31.92
N GLU A 203 3.76 10.44 -30.77
CA GLU A 203 4.77 9.61 -30.10
C GLU A 203 4.74 8.14 -30.53
N GLY A 204 3.85 7.77 -31.46
CA GLY A 204 3.81 6.45 -32.10
C GLY A 204 2.92 5.40 -31.44
N SER A 205 2.09 5.77 -30.46
CA SER A 205 1.11 4.86 -29.87
C SER A 205 -0.24 4.91 -30.61
N PRO A 206 -0.71 3.82 -31.23
CA PRO A 206 -1.92 3.84 -32.08
C PRO A 206 -3.24 3.59 -31.32
N TYR A 207 -3.30 3.82 -30.00
CA TYR A 207 -4.34 3.24 -29.13
C TYR A 207 -5.23 4.28 -28.42
N ILE A 208 -6.53 3.97 -28.27
CA ILE A 208 -7.53 4.77 -27.55
C ILE A 208 -7.97 4.02 -26.27
N PRO A 209 -7.60 4.50 -25.07
CA PRO A 209 -8.14 4.00 -23.82
C PRO A 209 -9.66 4.04 -23.73
N ALA A 210 -10.25 3.05 -23.05
CA ALA A 210 -11.63 3.10 -22.61
C ALA A 210 -11.75 4.05 -21.40
N TYR A 211 -11.54 5.35 -21.63
CA TYR A 211 -11.46 6.41 -20.60
C TYR A 211 -12.60 6.40 -19.58
N HIS A 212 -13.83 6.14 -20.04
CA HIS A 212 -14.98 6.00 -19.15
C HIS A 212 -14.80 4.82 -18.19
N SER A 213 -14.42 3.66 -18.72
CA SER A 213 -14.18 2.46 -17.93
C SER A 213 -13.02 2.64 -16.94
N LEU A 214 -11.95 3.33 -17.35
CA LEU A 214 -10.83 3.69 -16.46
C LEU A 214 -11.30 4.54 -15.26
N ALA A 215 -12.07 5.60 -15.51
CA ALA A 215 -12.59 6.48 -14.45
C ALA A 215 -13.55 5.77 -13.49
N PHE A 216 -14.34 4.82 -13.99
CA PHE A 216 -15.34 4.08 -13.20
C PHE A 216 -14.87 2.69 -12.71
N SER A 217 -13.63 2.30 -13.00
CA SER A 217 -13.09 1.00 -12.61
C SER A 217 -13.18 0.78 -11.08
N LYS A 218 -13.58 -0.44 -10.73
CA LYS A 218 -13.74 -0.93 -9.35
C LYS A 218 -12.49 -1.62 -8.81
N ILE A 219 -11.40 -1.63 -9.58
CA ILE A 219 -10.16 -2.29 -9.19
C ILE A 219 -9.50 -1.50 -8.05
N GLU A 220 -9.38 -2.12 -6.87
CA GLU A 220 -8.84 -1.53 -5.64
C GLU A 220 -7.50 -2.18 -5.24
N PRO A 221 -6.58 -1.47 -4.54
CA PRO A 221 -5.18 -1.93 -4.40
C PRO A 221 -5.05 -3.18 -3.54
N TRP A 222 -5.99 -3.36 -2.62
CA TRP A 222 -6.05 -4.48 -1.71
C TRP A 222 -6.85 -5.67 -2.26
N MET A 223 -7.22 -5.67 -3.54
CA MET A 223 -7.95 -6.81 -4.13
C MET A 223 -7.01 -7.90 -4.63
N ILE A 224 -7.55 -9.11 -4.76
CA ILE A 224 -6.90 -10.18 -5.51
C ILE A 224 -7.69 -10.38 -6.80
N PRO A 225 -7.12 -10.06 -7.96
CA PRO A 225 -7.83 -10.11 -9.22
C PRO A 225 -8.15 -11.54 -9.64
N THR A 226 -9.38 -11.76 -10.07
CA THR A 226 -9.84 -12.90 -10.86
C THR A 226 -9.43 -12.76 -12.32
N ASP A 227 -9.69 -13.76 -13.14
CA ASP A 227 -9.39 -13.70 -14.58
C ASP A 227 -10.33 -12.74 -15.32
N ASP A 228 -11.57 -12.59 -14.83
CA ASP A 228 -12.50 -11.55 -15.29
C ASP A 228 -11.96 -10.16 -14.98
N ASP A 229 -11.40 -9.93 -13.78
CA ASP A 229 -10.79 -8.65 -13.43
C ASP A 229 -9.60 -8.33 -14.34
N PHE A 230 -8.77 -9.31 -14.70
CA PHE A 230 -7.71 -9.10 -15.68
C PHE A 230 -8.25 -8.80 -17.07
N THR A 231 -9.32 -9.47 -17.48
CA THR A 231 -9.98 -9.20 -18.76
C THR A 231 -10.57 -7.78 -18.79
N GLU A 232 -11.12 -7.32 -17.67
CA GLU A 232 -11.60 -5.95 -17.52
C GLU A 232 -10.42 -4.95 -17.62
N MET A 233 -9.33 -5.20 -16.89
CA MET A 233 -8.13 -4.34 -16.90
C MET A 233 -7.49 -4.27 -18.30
N THR A 234 -7.31 -5.40 -18.98
CA THR A 234 -6.76 -5.41 -20.35
C THR A 234 -7.73 -4.78 -21.35
N GLY A 235 -9.03 -4.92 -21.13
CA GLY A 235 -10.08 -4.28 -21.91
C GLY A 235 -10.04 -2.76 -21.87
N TYR A 236 -9.51 -2.15 -20.80
CA TYR A 236 -9.32 -0.69 -20.74
C TYR A 236 -8.35 -0.20 -21.82
N HIS A 237 -7.37 -1.03 -22.15
CA HIS A 237 -6.31 -0.70 -23.08
C HIS A 237 -6.54 -1.14 -24.52
N GLY A 238 -7.72 -1.67 -24.85
CA GLY A 238 -8.03 -2.10 -26.22
C GLY A 238 -7.06 -3.12 -26.81
N TRP A 239 -6.20 -3.76 -25.99
CA TRP A 239 -5.25 -4.78 -26.43
C TRP A 239 -6.02 -6.00 -26.92
N PRO A 240 -5.72 -6.55 -28.12
CA PRO A 240 -6.15 -7.89 -28.46
C PRO A 240 -5.51 -8.88 -27.48
N LEU A 241 -6.33 -9.78 -26.91
CA LEU A 241 -5.89 -10.93 -26.10
C LEU A 241 -4.84 -11.81 -26.83
N GLU A 242 -4.72 -11.69 -28.15
CA GLU A 242 -3.95 -12.59 -29.02
C GLU A 242 -2.48 -12.16 -29.28
N LEU A 243 -2.02 -10.99 -28.82
CA LEU A 243 -0.62 -10.58 -28.95
C LEU A 243 0.21 -10.99 -27.72
N GLU A 244 0.34 -12.30 -27.53
CA GLU A 244 1.24 -12.91 -26.54
C GLU A 244 2.72 -12.51 -26.71
N SER A 245 3.11 -11.88 -27.82
CA SER A 245 4.52 -11.68 -28.19
C SER A 245 5.06 -10.24 -28.12
N SER A 246 4.23 -9.19 -28.12
CA SER A 246 4.74 -7.80 -28.10
C SER A 246 4.44 -7.05 -26.80
N VAL A 247 3.31 -7.29 -26.14
CA VAL A 247 2.93 -6.62 -24.87
C VAL A 247 3.58 -7.29 -23.67
N ASN A 248 3.60 -8.63 -23.72
CA ASN A 248 4.35 -9.44 -22.78
C ASN A 248 5.86 -9.13 -22.83
N SER A 249 6.38 -8.55 -23.93
CA SER A 249 7.81 -8.26 -24.06
C SER A 249 8.27 -7.04 -23.26
N TRP A 250 7.43 -6.02 -23.05
CA TRP A 250 7.82 -4.80 -22.32
C TRP A 250 7.57 -4.93 -20.82
N TYR A 251 6.51 -5.64 -20.41
CA TYR A 251 6.12 -5.78 -19.01
C TYR A 251 6.48 -7.13 -18.37
N LEU A 252 6.63 -8.20 -19.16
CA LEU A 252 7.06 -9.51 -18.66
C LEU A 252 8.48 -9.80 -19.12
N ARG A 253 9.46 -9.19 -18.44
CA ARG A 253 10.86 -9.62 -18.56
C ARG A 253 10.95 -11.14 -18.40
N THR A 254 11.32 -11.83 -19.48
CA THR A 254 11.58 -13.27 -19.46
C THR A 254 12.75 -13.51 -18.50
N GLY A 255 12.48 -14.12 -17.35
CA GLY A 255 13.49 -14.29 -16.31
C GLY A 255 13.38 -13.36 -15.10
N ASP A 256 12.24 -12.70 -14.89
CA ASP A 256 11.96 -12.02 -13.61
C ASP A 256 11.92 -13.04 -12.45
N LEU A 257 12.88 -12.88 -11.54
CA LEU A 257 13.06 -13.72 -10.35
C LEU A 257 12.45 -13.08 -9.09
N SER A 258 11.81 -11.93 -9.20
CA SER A 258 11.21 -11.22 -8.06
C SER A 258 10.11 -12.03 -7.39
N LYS A 259 10.07 -11.97 -6.06
CA LYS A 259 8.99 -12.51 -5.22
C LYS A 259 7.94 -11.43 -4.96
N TYR A 260 6.90 -11.44 -5.80
CA TYR A 260 5.72 -10.61 -5.60
C TYR A 260 4.84 -11.21 -4.50
N ARG A 261 4.54 -10.43 -3.46
CA ARG A 261 3.81 -10.85 -2.26
C ARG A 261 2.54 -10.03 -2.06
N TRP A 262 1.56 -10.62 -1.40
CA TRP A 262 0.34 -9.93 -0.96
C TRP A 262 0.49 -9.49 0.49
N SER A 263 0.09 -8.27 0.79
CA SER A 263 0.16 -7.70 2.14
C SER A 263 -0.69 -8.47 3.14
N ALA A 264 -0.37 -8.37 4.43
CA ALA A 264 -1.24 -8.88 5.50
C ALA A 264 -2.66 -8.30 5.46
N ALA A 265 -2.79 -7.01 5.09
CA ALA A 265 -4.08 -6.34 4.95
C ALA A 265 -4.99 -7.03 3.90
N VAL A 266 -4.46 -7.37 2.72
CA VAL A 266 -5.18 -8.11 1.67
C VAL A 266 -5.70 -9.45 2.21
N SER A 267 -4.87 -10.21 2.91
CA SER A 267 -5.26 -11.48 3.54
C SER A 267 -6.40 -11.30 4.54
N ALA A 268 -6.33 -10.25 5.37
CA ALA A 268 -7.36 -9.94 6.34
C ALA A 268 -8.69 -9.53 5.69
N ILE A 269 -8.64 -8.65 4.68
CA ILE A 269 -9.83 -8.22 3.92
C ILE A 269 -10.52 -9.43 3.31
N HIS A 270 -9.73 -10.29 2.65
CA HIS A 270 -10.26 -11.48 1.99
C HIS A 270 -10.89 -12.47 2.99
N PHE A 271 -10.27 -12.64 4.15
CA PHE A 271 -10.84 -13.43 5.24
C PHE A 271 -12.17 -12.84 5.72
N LEU A 272 -12.22 -11.53 5.97
CA LEU A 272 -13.42 -10.84 6.44
C LEU A 272 -14.57 -10.91 5.43
N GLU A 273 -14.28 -10.80 4.13
CA GLU A 273 -15.25 -10.99 3.05
C GLU A 273 -15.83 -12.40 3.03
N SER A 274 -15.01 -13.41 3.31
CA SER A 274 -15.45 -14.82 3.38
C SER A 274 -16.38 -15.10 4.57
N LEU A 275 -16.37 -14.24 5.61
CA LEU A 275 -17.19 -14.41 6.79
C LEU A 275 -18.60 -13.82 6.61
N PRO A 276 -19.65 -14.57 6.99
CA PRO A 276 -20.99 -14.01 7.12
C PRO A 276 -21.02 -12.82 8.11
N PRO A 277 -21.85 -11.79 7.87
CA PRO A 277 -21.88 -10.57 8.72
C PRO A 277 -22.01 -10.84 10.22
N ARG A 278 -22.78 -11.86 10.61
CA ARG A 278 -22.94 -12.27 12.02
C ARG A 278 -21.63 -12.68 12.70
N HIS A 279 -20.70 -13.29 11.96
CA HIS A 279 -19.40 -13.71 12.53
C HIS A 279 -18.41 -12.55 12.56
N ARG A 280 -18.45 -11.66 11.56
CA ARG A 280 -17.63 -10.43 11.54
C ARG A 280 -17.87 -9.56 12.77
N ALA A 281 -19.13 -9.49 13.24
CA ALA A 281 -19.51 -8.73 14.44
C ALA A 281 -18.90 -9.28 15.75
N HIS A 282 -18.32 -10.48 15.73
CA HIS A 282 -17.69 -11.10 16.89
C HIS A 282 -16.17 -10.96 16.89
N LEU A 283 -15.57 -10.46 15.81
CA LEU A 283 -14.14 -10.24 15.74
C LEU A 283 -13.80 -8.95 16.49
N CYS A 284 -12.93 -9.03 17.50
CA CYS A 284 -12.57 -7.87 18.30
C CYS A 284 -11.19 -7.33 17.97
N ASN A 285 -10.20 -8.19 17.77
CA ASN A 285 -8.81 -7.77 17.57
C ASN A 285 -8.20 -8.46 16.36
N VAL A 286 -7.57 -7.67 15.50
CA VAL A 286 -6.83 -8.12 14.32
C VAL A 286 -5.43 -7.53 14.36
N ILE A 287 -4.43 -8.36 14.13
CA ILE A 287 -3.06 -7.93 13.87
C ILE A 287 -2.74 -8.18 12.41
N LEU A 288 -2.20 -7.16 11.75
CA LEU A 288 -1.65 -7.25 10.40
C LEU A 288 -0.14 -7.13 10.50
N ASP A 289 0.57 -8.24 10.29
CA ASP A 289 2.01 -8.33 10.37
C ASP A 289 2.63 -8.19 8.98
N GLU A 290 2.92 -6.94 8.61
CA GLU A 290 3.50 -6.57 7.32
C GLU A 290 5.03 -6.70 7.39
N ASP A 291 5.49 -7.96 7.43
CA ASP A 291 6.89 -8.33 7.66
C ASP A 291 7.74 -8.38 6.38
N ARG A 292 7.10 -8.35 5.20
CA ARG A 292 7.75 -8.31 3.88
C ARG A 292 7.12 -7.28 2.95
N LYS A 293 7.90 -6.79 1.99
CA LYS A 293 7.39 -5.93 0.91
C LYS A 293 6.31 -6.67 0.12
N ALA A 294 5.18 -5.99 -0.07
CA ALA A 294 4.04 -6.46 -0.86
C ALA A 294 3.81 -5.58 -2.09
N VAL A 295 2.98 -6.09 -3.01
CA VAL A 295 2.62 -5.42 -4.26
C VAL A 295 1.52 -4.38 -4.10
N SER A 296 1.36 -3.52 -5.12
CA SER A 296 0.20 -2.64 -5.31
C SER A 296 0.04 -1.54 -4.25
N ASP A 297 1.15 -0.90 -3.88
CA ASP A 297 1.20 0.13 -2.82
C ASP A 297 0.60 -0.31 -1.47
N PRO A 298 1.30 -1.20 -0.73
CA PRO A 298 0.76 -1.73 0.51
C PRO A 298 0.51 -0.67 1.59
N ALA A 299 1.15 0.50 1.55
CA ALA A 299 0.93 1.54 2.56
C ALA A 299 -0.55 1.93 2.65
N GLY A 300 -1.23 2.07 1.50
CA GLY A 300 -2.65 2.43 1.42
C GLY A 300 -3.66 1.30 1.63
N HIS A 301 -3.22 0.05 1.81
CA HIS A 301 -4.15 -1.10 1.95
C HIS A 301 -5.05 -1.05 3.19
N GLY A 302 -4.72 -0.22 4.18
CA GLY A 302 -5.57 0.00 5.35
C GLY A 302 -6.99 0.48 5.00
N ARG A 303 -7.15 1.17 3.85
CA ARG A 303 -8.45 1.67 3.35
C ARG A 303 -9.46 0.55 3.11
N GLY A 304 -9.01 -0.62 2.65
CA GLY A 304 -9.89 -1.77 2.41
C GLY A 304 -10.54 -2.34 3.68
N LEU A 305 -10.05 -1.97 4.86
CA LEU A 305 -10.58 -2.43 6.15
C LEU A 305 -11.71 -1.54 6.69
N ILE A 306 -11.87 -0.33 6.14
CA ILE A 306 -12.84 0.68 6.61
C ILE A 306 -14.26 0.13 6.70
N PRO A 307 -14.82 -0.56 5.68
CA PRO A 307 -16.20 -1.07 5.76
C PRO A 307 -16.41 -2.04 6.92
N PHE A 308 -15.39 -2.81 7.31
CA PHE A 308 -15.49 -3.79 8.39
C PHE A 308 -15.45 -3.11 9.76
N CYS A 309 -14.61 -2.08 9.93
CA CYS A 309 -14.59 -1.27 11.15
C CYS A 309 -15.89 -0.46 11.33
N GLN A 310 -16.48 0.03 10.25
CA GLN A 310 -17.79 0.71 10.30
C GLN A 310 -18.92 -0.26 10.69
N GLN A 311 -18.90 -1.49 10.18
CA GLN A 311 -19.90 -2.52 10.51
C GLN A 311 -19.74 -3.06 11.94
N ASN A 312 -18.51 -3.13 12.45
CA ASN A 312 -18.20 -3.60 13.79
C ASN A 312 -17.40 -2.54 14.57
N PRO A 313 -18.08 -1.66 15.32
CA PRO A 313 -17.43 -0.61 16.11
C PRO A 313 -16.49 -1.13 17.22
N LEU A 314 -16.54 -2.42 17.54
CA LEU A 314 -15.64 -3.06 18.52
C LEU A 314 -14.38 -3.64 17.88
N LEU A 315 -14.30 -3.71 16.55
CA LEU A 315 -13.12 -4.19 15.84
C LEU A 315 -11.97 -3.20 16.02
N ARG A 316 -10.82 -3.73 16.44
CA ARG A 316 -9.55 -3.03 16.59
C ARG A 316 -8.52 -3.69 15.69
N ILE A 317 -7.85 -2.89 14.89
CA ILE A 317 -6.84 -3.32 13.94
C ILE A 317 -5.52 -2.69 14.34
N GLU A 318 -4.54 -3.53 14.63
CA GLU A 318 -3.16 -3.12 14.81
C GLU A 318 -2.34 -3.57 13.61
N ARG A 319 -1.86 -2.62 12.82
CA ARG A 319 -0.97 -2.90 11.70
C ARG A 319 0.47 -2.72 12.15
N ARG A 320 1.26 -3.79 12.08
CA ARG A 320 2.69 -3.81 12.41
C ARG A 320 3.47 -3.87 11.12
N CYS A 321 4.34 -2.90 10.90
CA CYS A 321 5.13 -2.79 9.68
C CYS A 321 6.60 -2.91 10.05
N ASN A 322 7.20 -4.05 9.69
CA ASN A 322 8.61 -4.28 9.95
C ASN A 322 9.47 -3.34 9.08
N LEU A 323 10.31 -2.53 9.71
CA LEU A 323 11.12 -1.55 9.00
C LEU A 323 12.12 -2.24 8.05
N TRP A 324 12.76 -3.32 8.51
CA TRP A 324 13.83 -4.00 7.78
C TRP A 324 13.33 -4.91 6.66
N GLY A 325 12.26 -5.66 6.91
CA GLY A 325 11.68 -6.61 5.97
C GLY A 325 10.71 -5.98 4.98
N ASN A 326 10.17 -4.79 5.29
CA ASN A 326 9.13 -4.16 4.49
C ASN A 326 9.41 -2.67 4.19
N VAL A 327 9.29 -1.77 5.17
CA VAL A 327 9.23 -0.30 4.91
C VAL A 327 10.47 0.20 4.18
N LEU A 328 11.67 -0.19 4.61
CA LEU A 328 12.95 0.24 4.03
C LEU A 328 13.33 -0.54 2.76
N ARG A 329 12.54 -1.53 2.33
CA ARG A 329 12.80 -2.32 1.12
C ARG A 329 12.35 -1.64 -0.15
N ALA A 330 11.50 -0.62 -0.06
CA ALA A 330 11.11 0.16 -1.22
C ALA A 330 12.31 0.97 -1.72
N ASP A 331 12.52 0.94 -3.03
CA ASP A 331 13.52 1.74 -3.71
C ASP A 331 12.82 2.44 -4.87
N GLU A 332 12.82 3.77 -4.86
CA GLU A 332 12.17 4.58 -5.89
C GLU A 332 12.95 4.56 -7.21
N GLU A 333 14.26 4.28 -7.18
CA GLU A 333 15.05 4.12 -8.41
C GLU A 333 14.78 2.77 -9.08
N CYS A 334 14.24 1.80 -8.33
CA CYS A 334 14.11 0.42 -8.79
C CYS A 334 12.92 -0.30 -8.12
N SER A 335 11.79 -0.36 -8.83
CA SER A 335 10.54 -0.94 -8.30
C SER A 335 10.57 -2.47 -8.18
N GLU A 336 11.23 -3.17 -9.12
CA GLU A 336 11.33 -4.64 -9.14
C GLU A 336 12.43 -5.16 -8.19
N PRO A 337 12.12 -6.12 -7.29
CA PRO A 337 13.10 -6.68 -6.36
C PRO A 337 14.36 -7.28 -6.98
N ASP A 338 14.25 -7.90 -8.16
CA ASP A 338 15.39 -8.55 -8.78
C ASP A 338 16.36 -7.57 -9.46
N MET A 339 15.86 -6.43 -9.95
CA MET A 339 16.69 -5.35 -10.49
C MET A 339 17.52 -4.67 -9.40
N ARG A 340 17.03 -4.57 -8.16
CA ARG A 340 17.81 -4.07 -7.00
C ARG A 340 19.01 -4.94 -6.66
N ASN A 341 18.95 -6.22 -7.02
CA ASN A 341 20.05 -7.16 -6.84
C ASN A 341 20.98 -7.22 -8.05
N ASN A 342 20.70 -6.48 -9.12
CA ASN A 342 21.57 -6.41 -10.28
C ASN A 342 22.76 -5.46 -9.99
N PRO A 343 24.00 -5.97 -9.93
CA PRO A 343 25.17 -5.15 -9.62
C PRO A 343 25.47 -4.06 -10.69
N GLU A 344 24.96 -4.20 -11.91
CA GLU A 344 25.09 -3.17 -12.95
C GLU A 344 24.17 -1.97 -12.70
N LEU A 345 23.00 -2.20 -12.10
CA LEU A 345 21.99 -1.17 -11.84
C LEU A 345 22.14 -0.59 -10.43
N THR A 346 22.51 -1.43 -9.47
CA THR A 346 22.63 -1.07 -8.06
C THR A 346 24.05 -1.37 -7.57
N PRO A 347 25.04 -0.51 -7.86
CA PRO A 347 26.45 -0.75 -7.54
C PRO A 347 26.72 -0.75 -6.02
N THR A 348 25.81 -0.20 -5.21
CA THR A 348 25.91 -0.17 -3.75
C THR A 348 24.76 -0.95 -3.13
N LEU A 349 25.03 -2.16 -2.62
CA LEU A 349 24.06 -3.00 -1.92
C LEU A 349 23.91 -2.59 -0.44
N LEU A 350 23.81 -1.29 -0.19
CA LEU A 350 23.63 -0.67 1.13
C LEU A 350 22.35 0.19 1.10
N LEU A 351 21.74 0.39 2.26
CA LEU A 351 20.56 1.25 2.37
C LEU A 351 21.01 2.72 2.28
N LYS A 352 20.48 3.48 1.32
CA LYS A 352 20.79 4.90 1.17
C LYS A 352 19.96 5.72 2.16
N SER A 353 20.58 6.70 2.81
CA SER A 353 19.92 7.53 3.82
C SER A 353 18.78 8.36 3.25
N ASP A 354 18.97 8.86 2.05
CA ASP A 354 18.06 9.75 1.35
C ASP A 354 16.69 9.09 1.05
N GLN A 355 16.64 7.76 0.93
CA GLN A 355 15.40 6.98 0.78
C GLN A 355 14.65 6.69 2.09
N ILE A 356 15.29 6.84 3.26
CA ILE A 356 14.69 6.41 4.54
C ILE A 356 13.45 7.22 4.87
N SER A 357 13.56 8.55 4.82
CA SER A 357 12.51 9.46 5.26
C SER A 357 11.27 9.36 4.38
N ILE A 358 11.42 9.29 3.05
CA ILE A 358 10.29 9.16 2.12
C ILE A 358 9.55 7.82 2.30
N ASN A 359 10.29 6.73 2.45
CA ASN A 359 9.73 5.40 2.68
C ASN A 359 8.92 5.35 3.97
N VAL A 360 9.46 5.87 5.07
CA VAL A 360 8.76 5.93 6.36
C VAL A 360 7.56 6.87 6.31
N ALA A 361 7.73 8.05 5.71
CA ALA A 361 6.69 9.07 5.65
C ALA A 361 5.47 8.58 4.87
N ARG A 362 5.65 7.83 3.78
CA ARG A 362 4.53 7.24 3.01
C ARG A 362 3.58 6.44 3.91
N TRP A 363 4.12 5.53 4.74
CA TRP A 363 3.31 4.72 5.65
C TRP A 363 2.60 5.55 6.74
N ILE A 364 3.28 6.57 7.26
CA ILE A 364 2.71 7.49 8.25
C ILE A 364 1.55 8.27 7.63
N MET A 365 1.77 8.88 6.47
CA MET A 365 0.77 9.72 5.82
C MET A 365 -0.45 8.92 5.38
N GLU A 366 -0.26 7.71 4.82
CA GLU A 366 -1.35 6.80 4.48
C GLU A 366 -2.17 6.38 5.72
N ALA A 367 -1.52 6.08 6.84
CA ALA A 367 -2.23 5.74 8.08
C ALA A 367 -3.04 6.92 8.63
N LEU A 368 -2.49 8.14 8.59
CA LEU A 368 -3.19 9.35 9.04
C LEU A 368 -4.36 9.73 8.12
N ALA A 369 -4.27 9.42 6.82
CA ALA A 369 -5.36 9.67 5.87
C ALA A 369 -6.59 8.76 6.07
N LEU A 370 -6.48 7.64 6.81
CA LEU A 370 -7.58 6.69 6.99
C LEU A 370 -8.83 7.31 7.63
N GLU A 371 -8.67 8.23 8.59
CA GLU A 371 -9.82 8.90 9.22
C GLU A 371 -10.60 9.75 8.20
N HIS A 372 -9.89 10.46 7.31
CA HIS A 372 -10.51 11.20 6.22
C HIS A 372 -11.31 10.27 5.28
N HIS A 373 -10.79 9.07 5.01
CA HIS A 373 -11.49 8.04 4.23
C HIS A 373 -12.64 7.34 5.00
N GLY A 374 -12.90 7.73 6.25
CA GLY A 374 -14.03 7.24 7.04
C GLY A 374 -13.72 6.05 7.95
N MET A 375 -12.43 5.79 8.24
CA MET A 375 -12.04 4.87 9.31
C MET A 375 -12.55 5.40 10.66
N PRO A 376 -13.32 4.62 11.45
CA PRO A 376 -13.78 5.06 12.76
C PRO A 376 -12.61 5.40 13.71
N ALA A 377 -12.74 6.49 14.45
CA ALA A 377 -11.73 6.90 15.41
C ALA A 377 -11.43 5.77 16.43
N GLY A 378 -10.15 5.46 16.60
CA GLY A 378 -9.68 4.42 17.53
C GLY A 378 -9.87 2.98 17.06
N SER A 379 -10.35 2.73 15.82
CA SER A 379 -10.40 1.36 15.28
C SER A 379 -9.10 0.88 14.67
N PHE A 380 -8.15 1.78 14.38
CA PHE A 380 -6.88 1.48 13.70
C PHE A 380 -5.68 2.08 14.45
N SER A 381 -4.57 1.36 14.46
CA SER A 381 -3.25 1.89 14.86
C SER A 381 -2.15 1.28 14.01
N LEU A 382 -1.08 2.04 13.77
CA LEU A 382 0.11 1.62 13.05
C LEU A 382 1.30 1.52 14.02
N LEU A 383 2.02 0.41 14.00
CA LEU A 383 3.32 0.24 14.66
C LEU A 383 4.40 0.13 13.58
N LEU A 384 5.32 1.08 13.55
CA LEU A 384 6.59 0.96 12.83
C LEU A 384 7.55 0.15 13.70
N ASP A 385 7.78 -1.10 13.29
CA ASP A 385 8.51 -2.08 14.07
C ASP A 385 9.98 -2.14 13.66
N GLY A 386 10.87 -1.73 14.56
CA GLY A 386 12.32 -1.76 14.39
C GLY A 386 12.97 -3.11 14.70
N ASP A 387 12.21 -4.11 15.15
CA ASP A 387 12.76 -5.41 15.48
C ASP A 387 13.30 -6.13 14.24
N PRO A 388 14.39 -6.93 14.40
CA PRO A 388 15.09 -7.24 15.64
C PRO A 388 16.25 -6.27 15.98
N ALA A 389 16.34 -5.11 15.32
CA ALA A 389 17.41 -4.13 15.52
C ALA A 389 16.87 -2.72 15.87
N PRO A 390 16.06 -2.56 16.93
CA PRO A 390 15.39 -1.29 17.24
C PRO A 390 16.36 -0.15 17.52
N GLY A 391 17.55 -0.43 18.10
CA GLY A 391 18.57 0.59 18.34
C GLY A 391 19.19 1.16 17.06
N LEU A 392 19.24 0.38 15.97
CA LEU A 392 19.67 0.90 14.67
C LEU A 392 18.56 1.74 14.02
N CYS A 393 17.29 1.37 14.21
CA CYS A 393 16.15 2.20 13.79
C CYS A 393 16.11 3.52 14.55
N GLU A 394 16.33 3.52 15.86
CA GLU A 394 16.49 4.73 16.67
C GLU A 394 17.57 5.66 16.09
N ASP A 395 18.76 5.12 15.79
CA ASP A 395 19.85 5.91 15.22
C ASP A 395 19.50 6.50 13.84
N MET A 396 18.85 5.70 12.97
CA MET A 396 18.37 6.18 11.66
C MET A 396 17.32 7.29 11.81
N PHE A 397 16.34 7.12 12.71
CA PHE A 397 15.31 8.13 12.91
C PHE A 397 15.89 9.43 13.43
N GLN A 398 16.80 9.38 14.40
CA GLN A 398 17.41 10.57 14.99
C GLN A 398 18.38 11.28 14.03
N LYS A 399 19.15 10.54 13.22
CA LYS A 399 20.16 11.12 12.32
C LYS A 399 19.61 11.51 10.95
N ILE A 400 18.60 10.80 10.45
CA ILE A 400 18.08 10.96 9.10
C ILE A 400 16.68 11.53 9.12
N VAL A 401 15.72 10.84 9.74
CA VAL A 401 14.30 11.26 9.68
C VAL A 401 14.10 12.62 10.36
N GLN A 402 14.61 12.81 11.57
CA GLN A 402 14.50 14.07 12.30
C GLN A 402 15.35 15.19 11.70
N ARG A 403 16.45 14.85 11.01
CA ARG A 403 17.21 15.79 10.20
C ARG A 403 16.34 16.29 9.06
N ASP A 404 15.75 15.38 8.29
CA ASP A 404 14.98 15.74 7.09
C ASP A 404 13.71 16.52 7.44
N VAL A 405 13.07 16.19 8.57
CA VAL A 405 11.98 17.02 9.15
C VAL A 405 12.46 18.44 9.44
N ALA A 406 13.60 18.60 10.11
CA ALA A 406 14.13 19.92 10.43
C ALA A 406 14.58 20.69 9.18
N TRP A 407 15.07 19.99 8.17
CA TRP A 407 15.45 20.54 6.88
C TRP A 407 14.24 21.08 6.10
N GLN A 408 13.14 20.32 6.01
CA GLN A 408 11.90 20.79 5.41
C GLN A 408 11.39 22.06 6.13
N LEU A 409 11.35 22.04 7.46
CA LEU A 409 10.94 23.22 8.26
C LEU A 409 11.88 24.42 8.08
N ALA A 410 13.19 24.19 7.99
CA ALA A 410 14.17 25.26 7.77
C ALA A 410 14.03 25.88 6.37
N ARG A 411 13.67 25.08 5.37
CA ARG A 411 13.36 25.57 4.03
C ARG A 411 12.11 26.41 4.02
N ASP A 412 11.02 25.94 4.62
CA ASP A 412 9.78 26.71 4.76
C ASP A 412 10.03 28.07 5.43
N GLU A 413 10.83 28.06 6.50
CA GLU A 413 11.20 29.26 7.24
C GLU A 413 12.11 30.20 6.43
N ALA A 414 13.02 29.67 5.63
CA ALA A 414 13.88 30.47 4.75
C ALA A 414 13.09 31.17 3.63
N HIS A 415 12.10 30.50 3.04
CA HIS A 415 11.15 31.13 2.11
C HIS A 415 10.37 32.25 2.82
N ARG A 416 9.86 31.97 4.03
CA ARG A 416 9.10 32.94 4.84
C ARG A 416 9.91 34.19 5.21
N ARG A 417 11.22 34.04 5.46
CA ARG A 417 12.16 35.15 5.76
C ARG A 417 12.67 35.87 4.50
N GLY A 418 12.34 35.38 3.30
CA GLY A 418 12.86 35.91 2.04
C GLY A 418 14.35 35.63 1.83
N HIS A 419 14.88 34.56 2.42
CA HIS A 419 16.23 34.06 2.13
C HIS A 419 16.27 33.24 0.84
N LEU A 420 15.14 32.64 0.48
CA LEU A 420 14.91 31.95 -0.79
C LEU A 420 13.77 32.65 -1.55
N PRO A 421 13.74 32.55 -2.90
CA PRO A 421 12.63 33.06 -3.70
C PRO A 421 11.30 32.44 -3.26
N PRO A 422 10.17 33.16 -3.30
CA PRO A 422 8.88 32.58 -2.97
C PRO A 422 8.50 31.49 -3.99
N LYS A 423 8.05 30.34 -3.51
CA LYS A 423 7.42 29.29 -4.32
C LYS A 423 5.90 29.35 -4.20
N THR A 424 5.21 29.08 -5.30
CA THR A 424 3.77 28.80 -5.30
C THR A 424 3.50 27.47 -4.60
N TRP A 425 2.23 27.22 -4.25
CA TRP A 425 1.85 25.94 -3.66
C TRP A 425 2.13 24.76 -4.61
N ILE A 426 1.94 24.94 -5.92
CA ILE A 426 2.16 23.86 -6.91
C ILE A 426 3.65 23.57 -7.03
N GLU A 427 4.50 24.59 -7.15
CA GLU A 427 5.96 24.40 -7.21
C GLU A 427 6.47 23.70 -5.95
N ARG A 428 6.06 24.15 -4.76
CA ARG A 428 6.51 23.53 -3.51
C ARG A 428 6.03 22.09 -3.32
N ASN A 429 4.76 21.80 -3.60
CA ASN A 429 4.16 20.51 -3.24
C ASN A 429 4.15 19.50 -4.40
N GLY A 430 4.19 19.97 -5.65
CA GLY A 430 4.12 19.15 -6.87
C GLY A 430 5.48 18.55 -7.29
N GLU A 431 6.56 19.02 -6.70
CA GLU A 431 7.91 18.48 -6.94
C GLU A 431 8.09 17.14 -6.19
N ASN A 432 8.39 16.06 -6.93
CA ASN A 432 8.91 14.83 -6.33
C ASN A 432 10.46 14.87 -6.39
N PRO A 433 11.16 14.84 -5.25
CA PRO A 433 12.63 14.90 -5.20
C PRO A 433 13.35 13.87 -6.08
N TRP A 434 12.77 12.68 -6.28
CA TRP A 434 13.47 11.53 -6.83
C TRP A 434 13.44 11.44 -8.36
N ARG A 435 12.44 12.03 -9.02
CA ARG A 435 12.41 12.11 -10.49
C ARG A 435 13.42 13.12 -11.04
N ASN A 436 13.67 14.21 -10.32
CA ASN A 436 14.58 15.26 -10.78
C ASN A 436 16.03 14.75 -10.93
N LYS A 437 16.42 13.71 -10.20
CA LYS A 437 17.72 13.02 -10.38
C LYS A 437 17.90 12.44 -11.79
N MET A 438 16.83 11.98 -12.43
CA MET A 438 16.87 11.47 -13.82
C MET A 438 16.77 12.57 -14.87
N MET A 439 16.12 13.71 -14.56
CA MET A 439 15.82 14.77 -15.54
C MET A 439 16.86 15.91 -15.60
N GLN A 440 17.98 15.80 -14.87
CA GLN A 440 19.12 16.75 -14.89
C GLN A 440 18.82 18.20 -14.46
N ASP A 441 17.55 18.62 -14.36
CA ASP A 441 17.15 19.96 -13.90
C ASP A 441 16.90 19.97 -12.38
N THR A 442 17.97 19.77 -11.62
CA THR A 442 17.94 19.60 -10.14
C THR A 442 18.23 20.89 -9.37
N ALA A 443 18.57 21.98 -10.07
CA ALA A 443 19.05 23.21 -9.44
C ALA A 443 17.95 24.01 -8.71
N GLU A 444 16.69 23.90 -9.17
CA GLU A 444 15.56 24.68 -8.64
C GLU A 444 14.55 23.83 -7.83
N ALA A 445 14.70 22.50 -7.83
CA ALA A 445 13.83 21.57 -7.12
C ALA A 445 13.99 21.63 -5.59
N ASP A 446 12.91 21.45 -4.83
CA ASP A 446 12.90 21.36 -3.37
C ASP A 446 13.09 19.91 -2.93
N LEU A 447 14.32 19.41 -3.04
CA LEU A 447 14.64 18.01 -2.76
C LEU A 447 14.51 17.65 -1.27
N GLY A 448 14.34 18.64 -0.40
CA GLY A 448 14.12 18.46 1.04
C GLY A 448 12.65 18.35 1.46
N TYR A 449 11.72 18.50 0.53
CA TYR A 449 10.29 18.38 0.79
C TYR A 449 9.83 16.90 0.73
N ILE A 450 9.08 16.46 1.75
CA ILE A 450 8.59 15.07 1.83
C ILE A 450 7.05 15.03 1.74
N TYR A 451 6.36 15.51 2.78
CA TYR A 451 4.91 15.68 2.80
C TYR A 451 4.55 16.86 3.72
N GLU A 452 3.41 17.50 3.45
CA GLU A 452 2.97 18.69 4.19
C GLU A 452 2.74 18.37 5.67
N GLY A 453 2.09 17.23 5.95
CA GLY A 453 1.79 16.79 7.31
C GLY A 453 2.93 16.10 8.04
N PHE A 454 4.04 15.78 7.36
CA PHE A 454 5.08 14.91 7.93
C PHE A 454 5.80 15.50 9.15
N PRO A 455 6.22 16.79 9.15
CA PRO A 455 6.82 17.40 10.34
C PRO A 455 5.90 17.39 11.57
N GLN A 456 4.60 17.61 11.37
CA GLN A 456 3.63 17.55 12.47
C GLN A 456 3.42 16.11 12.95
N ALA A 457 3.29 15.16 12.03
CA ALA A 457 3.16 13.74 12.35
C ALA A 457 4.32 13.23 13.21
N MET A 458 5.57 13.59 12.88
CA MET A 458 6.74 13.18 13.66
C MET A 458 6.74 13.77 15.08
N ARG A 459 6.26 15.00 15.27
CA ARG A 459 6.06 15.57 16.61
C ARG A 459 5.01 14.79 17.40
N ASP A 460 3.86 14.50 16.78
CA ASP A 460 2.77 13.78 17.45
C ASP A 460 3.15 12.33 17.80
N ILE A 461 4.00 11.68 16.99
CA ILE A 461 4.58 10.37 17.29
C ILE A 461 5.51 10.45 18.51
N ALA A 462 6.44 11.41 18.53
CA ALA A 462 7.37 11.61 19.64
C ALA A 462 6.65 11.92 20.97
N GLU A 463 5.52 12.63 20.90
CA GLU A 463 4.69 12.99 22.07
C GLU A 463 3.69 11.88 22.46
N GLY A 464 3.60 10.78 21.70
CA GLY A 464 2.66 9.69 21.96
C GLY A 464 1.19 10.04 21.71
N LYS A 465 0.92 11.06 20.89
CA LYS A 465 -0.43 11.54 20.52
C LYS A 465 -0.94 10.97 19.20
N SER A 466 -0.06 10.40 18.39
CA SER A 466 -0.40 9.83 17.08
C SER A 466 -0.98 8.41 17.19
N ILE A 467 -1.77 8.01 16.18
CA ILE A 467 -2.17 6.60 15.96
C ILE A 467 -0.98 5.74 15.48
N VAL A 468 0.08 6.39 15.00
CA VAL A 468 1.34 5.76 14.62
C VAL A 468 2.27 5.72 15.82
N ARG A 469 2.90 4.58 16.06
CA ARG A 469 3.84 4.34 17.15
C ARG A 469 5.10 3.67 16.63
N CYS A 470 6.18 3.77 17.38
CA CYS A 470 7.40 3.00 17.19
C CYS A 470 7.71 2.22 18.46
N ASN A 471 8.40 1.08 18.34
CA ASN A 471 8.97 0.34 19.48
C ASN A 471 10.40 0.79 19.84
N PHE A 472 10.83 1.93 19.31
CA PHE A 472 12.11 2.59 19.56
C PHE A 472 11.90 4.11 19.68
N ASP A 473 12.89 4.83 20.21
CA ASP A 473 12.81 6.29 20.34
C ASP A 473 12.99 6.97 18.97
N VAL A 474 12.01 7.78 18.57
CA VAL A 474 12.09 8.54 17.29
C VAL A 474 12.90 9.82 17.41
N GLY A 475 13.25 10.24 18.63
CA GLY A 475 13.94 11.48 18.94
C GLY A 475 13.13 12.73 18.63
N VAL A 476 13.83 13.86 18.51
CA VAL A 476 13.26 15.19 18.23
C VAL A 476 13.91 15.82 17.00
N PRO A 477 13.19 16.70 16.28
CA PRO A 477 13.76 17.43 15.16
C PRO A 477 15.03 18.18 15.55
N TRP A 478 15.97 18.28 14.60
CA TRP A 478 17.15 19.12 14.78
C TRP A 478 16.77 20.60 14.89
N ASP A 479 17.70 21.42 15.39
CA ASP A 479 17.50 22.86 15.55
C ASP A 479 17.30 23.54 14.19
N VAL A 480 16.04 23.88 13.90
CA VAL A 480 15.60 24.53 12.66
C VAL A 480 16.25 25.90 12.50
N GLU A 481 16.31 26.70 13.57
CA GLU A 481 16.91 28.05 13.51
C GLU A 481 18.38 27.98 13.18
N ARG A 482 19.10 27.03 13.78
CA ARG A 482 20.51 26.81 13.46
C ARG A 482 20.69 26.47 11.99
N ILE A 483 19.87 25.59 11.41
CA ILE A 483 19.95 25.22 9.99
C ILE A 483 19.68 26.44 9.08
N VAL A 484 18.67 27.26 9.42
CA VAL A 484 18.33 28.49 8.67
C VAL A 484 19.51 29.47 8.65
N GLU A 485 20.11 29.72 9.81
CA GLU A 485 21.21 30.70 9.94
C GLU A 485 22.52 30.20 9.32
N GLU A 486 22.87 28.92 9.49
CA GLU A 486 24.07 28.32 8.89
C GLU A 486 24.03 28.35 7.35
N ARG A 487 22.83 28.28 6.76
CA ARG A 487 22.62 28.27 5.30
C ARG A 487 22.11 29.59 4.77
N ARG A 488 22.29 30.67 5.53
CA ARG A 488 21.88 32.00 5.10
C ARG A 488 22.73 32.45 3.93
N GLY A 489 22.08 32.74 2.80
CA GLY A 489 22.74 33.15 1.55
C GLY A 489 23.15 31.99 0.63
N CYS A 490 22.94 30.73 1.04
CA CYS A 490 23.06 29.57 0.14
C CYS A 490 21.88 29.54 -0.84
N SER A 491 22.18 29.22 -2.09
CA SER A 491 21.21 28.96 -3.16
C SER A 491 20.41 27.67 -2.92
N GLU A 492 19.33 27.47 -3.69
CA GLU A 492 18.57 26.20 -3.69
C GLU A 492 19.46 25.01 -4.04
N GLN A 493 20.28 25.14 -5.07
CA GLN A 493 21.20 24.09 -5.50
C GLN A 493 22.18 23.69 -4.38
N GLU A 494 22.83 24.64 -3.73
CA GLU A 494 23.75 24.33 -2.63
C GLU A 494 23.02 23.63 -1.46
N ARG A 495 21.79 24.05 -1.17
CA ARG A 495 20.95 23.40 -0.16
C ARG A 495 20.52 22.00 -0.59
N ASN A 496 20.31 21.75 -1.88
CA ASN A 496 19.99 20.42 -2.42
C ASN A 496 21.19 19.47 -2.31
N GLU A 497 22.38 19.95 -2.69
CA GLU A 497 23.63 19.21 -2.55
C GLU A 497 23.88 18.82 -1.09
N ASP A 498 23.78 19.79 -0.16
CA ASP A 498 23.89 19.53 1.27
C ASP A 498 22.83 18.54 1.79
N TRP A 499 21.61 18.57 1.23
CA TRP A 499 20.54 17.68 1.66
C TRP A 499 20.91 16.22 1.33
N PHE A 500 21.48 15.96 0.15
CA PHE A 500 22.00 14.63 -0.23
C PHE A 500 23.25 14.20 0.54
N GLU A 501 24.00 15.13 1.12
CA GLU A 501 25.15 14.83 1.98
C GLU A 501 24.75 14.35 3.39
N HIS A 502 23.83 13.38 3.47
CA HIS A 502 23.50 12.70 4.72
C HIS A 502 24.76 12.10 5.36
N LYS A 503 24.83 12.16 6.70
CA LYS A 503 25.93 11.58 7.47
C LYS A 503 25.37 10.60 8.52
N PRO A 504 25.48 9.27 8.31
CA PRO A 504 26.14 8.60 7.19
C PRO A 504 25.34 8.67 5.88
N LEU A 505 26.00 8.45 4.73
CA LEU A 505 25.34 8.37 3.41
C LEU A 505 24.63 7.02 3.20
N PHE A 506 25.23 5.96 3.73
CA PHE A 506 24.76 4.59 3.57
C PHE A 506 24.72 3.88 4.92
N TRP A 507 23.78 2.95 5.04
CA TRP A 507 23.56 2.12 6.22
C TRP A 507 23.77 0.65 5.88
N GLN A 508 24.31 -0.08 6.87
CA GLN A 508 24.40 -1.53 6.89
C GLN A 508 23.60 -2.03 8.08
N THR A 509 22.98 -3.20 7.93
CA THR A 509 22.31 -3.88 9.03
C THR A 509 23.30 -4.36 10.08
N VAL A 510 22.81 -4.70 11.27
CA VAL A 510 23.61 -5.24 12.37
C VAL A 510 23.01 -6.55 12.88
N PRO A 511 23.80 -7.48 13.44
CA PRO A 511 23.27 -8.69 14.04
C PRO A 511 22.16 -8.37 15.07
N PRO A 512 21.06 -9.15 15.11
CA PRO A 512 20.88 -10.45 14.47
C PRO A 512 20.36 -10.40 13.02
N LEU A 513 20.16 -9.21 12.43
CA LEU A 513 19.81 -9.12 11.02
C LEU A 513 20.94 -9.66 10.14
N PRO A 514 20.62 -10.32 9.01
CA PRO A 514 21.61 -10.61 7.99
C PRO A 514 22.06 -9.31 7.33
N LEU A 515 23.11 -9.34 6.49
CA LEU A 515 23.57 -8.15 5.77
C LEU A 515 22.43 -7.57 4.91
N TRP A 516 22.43 -6.26 4.68
CA TRP A 516 21.40 -5.61 3.86
C TRP A 516 21.29 -6.22 2.45
N ALA A 517 22.42 -6.57 1.84
CA ALA A 517 22.44 -7.31 0.58
C ALA A 517 21.71 -8.67 0.67
N ASP A 518 21.85 -9.38 1.80
CA ASP A 518 21.22 -10.69 2.01
C ASP A 518 19.72 -10.55 2.24
N CYS A 519 19.35 -9.51 3.00
CA CYS A 519 17.99 -9.02 3.11
C CYS A 519 17.40 -8.88 1.70
N LEU A 520 17.98 -8.03 0.82
CA LEU A 520 17.48 -7.79 -0.54
C LEU A 520 17.41 -9.08 -1.39
N ARG A 521 18.36 -10.00 -1.25
CA ARG A 521 18.35 -11.28 -1.96
C ARG A 521 17.19 -12.19 -1.55
N GLU A 522 16.63 -12.03 -0.36
CA GLU A 522 15.45 -12.78 0.08
C GLU A 522 14.23 -12.51 -0.81
N ASP A 523 14.15 -11.33 -1.43
CA ASP A 523 13.04 -10.93 -2.31
C ASP A 523 13.18 -11.47 -3.74
N VAL A 524 14.21 -12.28 -3.99
CA VAL A 524 14.50 -12.87 -5.30
C VAL A 524 14.53 -14.39 -5.18
N LEU A 525 14.03 -15.07 -6.21
CA LEU A 525 14.11 -16.51 -6.37
C LEU A 525 15.54 -16.92 -6.75
N PRO A 526 16.01 -18.10 -6.32
CA PRO A 526 17.30 -18.57 -6.75
C PRO A 526 17.27 -18.86 -8.27
N PRO A 527 18.39 -18.71 -9.00
CA PRO A 527 18.41 -18.76 -10.46
C PRO A 527 17.91 -20.08 -11.06
N ASP A 528 18.06 -21.18 -10.32
CA ASP A 528 17.62 -22.52 -10.66
C ASP A 528 16.12 -22.74 -10.45
N ALA A 529 15.45 -21.98 -9.57
CA ALA A 529 14.00 -22.10 -9.35
C ALA A 529 13.17 -21.72 -10.59
N ASN A 530 13.73 -20.94 -11.52
CA ASN A 530 13.06 -20.56 -12.76
C ASN A 530 12.91 -21.74 -13.75
N THR A 531 13.54 -22.89 -13.48
CA THR A 531 13.46 -24.08 -14.35
C THR A 531 12.15 -24.86 -14.25
N SER A 532 11.29 -24.56 -13.27
CA SER A 532 10.00 -25.25 -13.09
C SER A 532 8.78 -24.50 -13.64
N ALA A 533 8.94 -23.25 -14.08
CA ALA A 533 7.88 -22.47 -14.75
C ALA A 533 7.98 -22.50 -16.28
N GLY A 534 8.72 -23.47 -16.84
CA GLY A 534 8.83 -23.67 -18.28
C GLY A 534 7.59 -24.36 -18.83
N ARG A 535 6.67 -23.58 -19.42
CA ARG A 535 5.60 -23.99 -20.37
C ARG A 535 4.60 -25.10 -19.97
N GLY A 536 4.79 -25.80 -18.85
CA GLY A 536 3.91 -26.88 -18.42
C GLY A 536 2.74 -26.39 -17.55
N GLY A 537 2.99 -25.54 -16.56
CA GLY A 537 2.02 -25.31 -15.48
C GLY A 537 0.75 -24.52 -15.85
N PHE A 538 0.79 -23.66 -16.87
CA PHE A 538 -0.39 -22.90 -17.29
C PHE A 538 -1.23 -23.66 -18.33
N ASP A 539 -0.56 -24.29 -19.31
CA ASP A 539 -1.22 -25.12 -20.33
C ASP A 539 -1.75 -26.44 -19.74
N GLU A 540 -1.08 -27.03 -18.75
CA GLU A 540 -1.54 -28.22 -18.02
C GLU A 540 -2.67 -27.90 -17.03
N TRP A 541 -2.79 -26.63 -16.60
CA TRP A 541 -3.93 -26.14 -15.81
C TRP A 541 -5.16 -25.85 -16.70
N LEU A 542 -4.97 -25.23 -17.87
CA LEU A 542 -6.00 -25.06 -18.91
C LEU A 542 -6.51 -26.42 -19.42
N ALA A 543 -5.62 -27.38 -19.69
CA ALA A 543 -5.99 -28.72 -20.16
C ALA A 543 -6.80 -29.53 -19.12
N ARG A 544 -6.56 -29.30 -17.81
CA ARG A 544 -7.35 -29.93 -16.74
C ARG A 544 -8.73 -29.32 -16.54
N TRP A 545 -8.95 -28.11 -17.06
CA TRP A 545 -10.26 -27.45 -17.00
C TRP A 545 -11.18 -27.95 -18.11
N ASP A 546 -10.65 -28.08 -19.33
CA ASP A 546 -11.40 -28.61 -20.50
C ASP A 546 -11.81 -30.09 -20.32
N GLU A 547 -11.01 -30.91 -19.65
CA GLU A 547 -11.35 -32.33 -19.41
C GLU A 547 -12.46 -32.53 -18.36
N SER A 548 -12.81 -31.50 -17.58
CA SER A 548 -13.85 -31.59 -16.53
C SER A 548 -15.24 -31.16 -17.00
N SER A 549 -15.36 -30.59 -18.21
CA SER A 549 -16.62 -30.10 -18.79
C SER A 549 -17.32 -31.09 -19.74
N ASP A 550 -16.69 -32.22 -20.10
CA ASP A 550 -17.20 -33.14 -21.13
C ASP A 550 -17.51 -34.57 -20.61
N SER A 551 -17.94 -34.74 -19.36
CA SER A 551 -18.45 -36.06 -18.90
C SER A 551 -19.69 -36.00 -18.02
N GLU A 552 -20.75 -35.38 -18.51
CA GLU A 552 -22.13 -35.80 -18.20
C GLU A 552 -23.01 -35.63 -19.46
N ASP A 553 -23.03 -36.66 -20.32
CA ASP A 553 -24.20 -37.07 -21.14
C ASP A 553 -23.84 -38.32 -21.98
N GLU A 554 -23.94 -39.51 -21.36
CA GLU A 554 -24.60 -40.74 -21.88
C GLU A 554 -24.52 -41.91 -20.88
#